data_AF-A0A2D4YWX8-F1
#
_entry.id   AF-A0A2D4YWX8-F1
#
_cell.length_a   1.000
_cell.length_b   1.000
_cell.length_c   1.000
_cell.angle_alpha   90.00
_cell.angle_beta   90.00
_cell.angle_gamma   90.00
#
_symmetry.space_group_name_H-M   'P 1'
#
loop_
_entity.id
_entity.type
_entity.pdbx_description
1 polymer ?
#
loop_
_entity_poly.entity_id
_entity_poly.type
_entity_poly.pdbx_seq_one_letter_code
_entity_poly.pdbx_strand_id
1 'polypeptide(L)'
;MSRGRAPALVQVRIDGPVLLLMGPIGLFFARFCHYLRSCGIPVTKVMFPLREFGFPSAVRLPYSGSMDDWRPFLRGVLKDKGIRHVFMYGDFIIPHRIAIEEAQKLGIEAWVFELGYLRPNYVTLEKERVNSRSNLNQPVNFYRSLPAVNALPSNVVLDPGLRWRKIWKSPTFIQHAFTRYPIIEGEHKLQPSPRFLWCQLRGSWRYWLYRWQEKVVKQRLLEHLSFFLTVLQVSSDSQIQMGSPYRGMHDFIEDVITSFACHAHASDHLAFKHHPRDRGYNN
;
A
#
# COMPACT_ATOMS: atom_id res chain seq x y z
N MET A 1 -18.42 10.01 -27.57
CA MET A 1 -17.15 10.65 -27.20
C MET A 1 -16.26 9.62 -26.53
N SER A 2 -15.28 9.08 -27.27
CA SER A 2 -14.31 8.11 -26.74
C SER A 2 -13.48 8.80 -25.65
N ARG A 3 -13.48 8.24 -24.44
CA ARG A 3 -12.54 8.66 -23.41
C ARG A 3 -11.16 8.26 -23.91
N GLY A 4 -10.40 9.23 -24.44
CA GLY A 4 -9.02 9.02 -24.85
C GLY A 4 -8.24 8.41 -23.69
N ARG A 5 -7.85 7.14 -23.82
CA ARG A 5 -6.88 6.53 -22.92
C ARG A 5 -5.58 7.28 -23.18
N ALA A 6 -5.03 7.94 -22.15
CA ALA A 6 -3.67 8.43 -22.22
C ALA A 6 -2.77 7.28 -22.70
N PRO A 7 -1.92 7.48 -23.72
CA PRO A 7 -1.02 6.42 -24.18
C PRO A 7 -0.18 5.96 -23.01
N ALA A 8 -0.30 4.68 -22.64
CA ALA A 8 0.52 4.11 -21.60
C ALA A 8 1.97 4.11 -22.10
N LEU A 9 2.82 4.96 -21.48
CA LEU A 9 4.25 5.07 -21.81
C LEU A 9 5.01 3.76 -21.56
N VAL A 10 4.44 2.85 -20.78
CA VAL A 10 4.98 1.51 -20.49
C VAL A 10 3.84 0.49 -20.64
N GLN A 11 4.07 -0.53 -21.46
CA GLN A 11 3.16 -1.67 -21.62
C GLN A 11 3.79 -2.90 -20.98
N VAL A 12 3.03 -3.58 -20.12
CA VAL A 12 3.42 -4.89 -19.58
C VAL A 12 2.90 -5.96 -20.52
N ARG A 13 3.82 -6.71 -21.14
CA ARG A 13 3.46 -7.83 -22.01
C ARG A 13 3.28 -9.09 -21.18
N ILE A 14 2.05 -9.60 -21.14
CA ILE A 14 1.70 -10.80 -20.37
C ILE A 14 1.54 -11.96 -21.36
N ASP A 15 2.63 -12.69 -21.57
CA ASP A 15 2.62 -13.92 -22.37
C ASP A 15 2.65 -15.13 -21.43
N GLY A 16 1.54 -15.87 -21.37
CA GLY A 16 1.43 -17.17 -20.67
C GLY A 16 0.74 -17.13 -19.30
N PRO A 17 0.74 -18.27 -18.57
CA PRO A 17 -0.01 -18.43 -17.34
C PRO A 17 0.40 -17.48 -16.22
N VAL A 18 -0.60 -16.96 -15.51
CA VAL A 18 -0.46 -15.98 -14.44
C VAL A 18 -0.79 -16.59 -13.09
N LEU A 19 0.03 -16.29 -12.08
CA LEU A 19 -0.27 -16.52 -10.68
C LEU A 19 -0.65 -15.21 -9.99
N LEU A 20 -1.78 -15.19 -9.31
CA LEU A 20 -2.19 -14.08 -8.43
C LEU A 20 -1.97 -14.49 -6.98
N LEU A 21 -1.17 -13.71 -6.25
CA LEU A 21 -1.03 -13.79 -4.80
C LEU A 21 -1.99 -12.82 -4.12
N MET A 22 -1.75 -12.48 -2.86
CA MET A 22 -2.67 -11.68 -2.06
C MET A 22 -2.81 -10.27 -2.65
N GLY A 23 -4.06 -9.86 -2.90
CA GLY A 23 -4.38 -8.53 -3.43
C GLY A 23 -4.70 -7.53 -2.33
N PRO A 24 -4.96 -6.25 -2.70
CA PRO A 24 -5.49 -5.29 -1.75
C PRO A 24 -6.93 -5.68 -1.37
N ILE A 25 -7.33 -5.42 -0.12
CA ILE A 25 -8.71 -5.65 0.33
C ILE A 25 -9.69 -4.89 -0.59
N GLY A 26 -10.52 -5.66 -1.30
CA GLY A 26 -11.52 -5.19 -2.25
C GLY A 26 -11.63 -6.10 -3.46
N LEU A 27 -12.30 -5.61 -4.51
CA LEU A 27 -12.56 -6.37 -5.75
C LEU A 27 -11.53 -6.10 -6.86
N PHE A 28 -10.47 -5.33 -6.60
CA PHE A 28 -9.52 -4.94 -7.63
C PHE A 28 -8.85 -6.17 -8.28
N PHE A 29 -8.29 -7.08 -7.49
CA PHE A 29 -7.65 -8.29 -8.05
C PHE A 29 -8.65 -9.27 -8.67
N ALA A 30 -9.89 -9.33 -8.16
CA ALA A 30 -10.95 -10.12 -8.81
C ALA A 30 -11.30 -9.57 -10.20
N ARG A 31 -11.41 -8.24 -10.34
CA ARG A 31 -11.61 -7.57 -11.63
C ARG A 31 -10.41 -7.77 -12.55
N PHE A 32 -9.19 -7.69 -12.02
CA PHE A 32 -7.97 -7.95 -12.77
C PHE A 32 -7.90 -9.40 -13.26
N CYS A 33 -8.25 -10.37 -12.41
CA CYS A 33 -8.38 -11.78 -12.78
C CYS A 33 -9.39 -11.97 -13.93
N HIS A 34 -10.58 -11.37 -13.82
CA HIS A 34 -11.58 -11.45 -14.88
C HIS A 34 -11.07 -10.83 -16.20
N TYR A 35 -10.40 -9.69 -16.13
CA TYR A 35 -9.78 -9.05 -17.29
C TYR A 35 -8.76 -9.97 -17.98
N LEU A 36 -7.80 -10.54 -17.22
CA LEU A 36 -6.82 -11.47 -17.78
C LEU A 36 -7.48 -12.67 -18.47
N ARG A 37 -8.50 -13.26 -17.83
CA ARG A 37 -9.26 -14.37 -18.42
C ARG A 37 -10.00 -13.96 -19.70
N SER A 38 -10.55 -12.76 -19.75
CA SER A 38 -11.21 -12.24 -20.97
C SER A 38 -10.23 -12.07 -22.13
N CYS A 39 -8.93 -11.92 -21.84
CA CYS A 39 -7.86 -11.93 -22.82
C CYS A 39 -7.33 -13.35 -23.15
N GLY A 40 -7.97 -14.41 -22.66
CA GLY A 40 -7.53 -15.80 -22.87
C GLY A 40 -6.33 -16.23 -22.03
N ILE A 41 -5.90 -15.43 -21.05
CA ILE A 41 -4.75 -15.74 -20.20
C ILE A 41 -5.17 -16.72 -19.09
N PRO A 42 -4.49 -17.88 -18.94
CA PRO A 42 -4.73 -18.78 -17.82
C PRO A 42 -4.34 -18.12 -16.50
N VAL A 43 -5.24 -18.14 -15.51
CA VAL A 43 -5.02 -17.52 -14.20
C VAL A 43 -5.17 -18.56 -13.10
N THR A 44 -4.18 -18.62 -12.21
CA THR A 44 -4.26 -19.32 -10.92
C THR A 44 -4.22 -18.29 -9.81
N LYS A 45 -5.14 -18.38 -8.85
CA LYS A 45 -5.22 -17.49 -7.69
C LYS A 45 -5.02 -18.29 -6.42
N VAL A 46 -3.92 -18.04 -5.71
CA VAL A 46 -3.70 -18.65 -4.39
C VAL A 46 -4.64 -18.00 -3.37
N MET A 47 -5.37 -18.84 -2.65
CA MET A 47 -6.33 -18.44 -1.62
C MET A 47 -5.78 -18.86 -0.25
N PHE A 48 -5.18 -17.90 0.45
CA PHE A 48 -4.77 -18.06 1.85
C PHE A 48 -6.00 -18.13 2.77
N PRO A 49 -5.86 -18.52 4.05
CA PRO A 49 -6.93 -18.44 5.07
C PRO A 49 -7.37 -17.00 5.41
N LEU A 50 -7.00 -16.02 4.59
CA LEU A 50 -7.35 -14.62 4.68
C LEU A 50 -8.30 -14.32 3.52
N ARG A 51 -9.56 -14.02 3.84
CA ARG A 51 -10.65 -14.01 2.86
C ARG A 51 -10.45 -12.93 1.81
N GLU A 52 -10.56 -13.31 0.55
CA GLU A 52 -10.62 -12.43 -0.60
C GLU A 52 -11.87 -12.76 -1.44
N PHE A 53 -12.53 -11.74 -1.99
CA PHE A 53 -13.84 -11.87 -2.63
C PHE A 53 -13.77 -11.70 -4.15
N GLY A 54 -14.74 -12.28 -4.86
CA GLY A 54 -14.97 -12.05 -6.29
C GLY A 54 -14.19 -12.95 -7.24
N PHE A 55 -13.44 -13.93 -6.75
CA PHE A 55 -12.70 -14.87 -7.59
C PHE A 55 -13.55 -16.08 -7.99
N PRO A 56 -13.60 -16.44 -9.29
CA PRO A 56 -14.29 -17.66 -9.77
C PRO A 56 -13.71 -18.93 -9.15
N SER A 57 -14.54 -19.97 -8.92
CA SER A 57 -14.08 -21.24 -8.35
C SER A 57 -12.95 -21.90 -9.16
N ALA A 58 -13.05 -21.86 -10.49
CA ALA A 58 -12.14 -22.50 -11.42
C ALA A 58 -10.68 -22.00 -11.36
N VAL A 59 -10.41 -20.81 -10.82
CA VAL A 59 -9.05 -20.27 -10.70
C VAL A 59 -8.46 -20.40 -9.31
N ARG A 60 -9.27 -20.76 -8.30
CA ARG A 60 -8.84 -20.74 -6.90
C ARG A 60 -8.00 -21.96 -6.58
N LEU A 61 -6.83 -21.72 -6.01
CA LEU A 61 -5.94 -22.71 -5.44
C LEU A 61 -5.83 -22.46 -3.92
N PRO A 62 -6.57 -23.19 -3.08
CA PRO A 62 -6.48 -23.05 -1.63
C PRO A 62 -5.07 -23.37 -1.13
N TYR A 63 -4.58 -22.58 -0.19
CA TYR A 63 -3.36 -22.86 0.56
C TYR A 63 -3.57 -22.51 2.03
N SER A 64 -3.41 -23.49 2.91
CA SER A 64 -3.55 -23.33 4.37
C SER A 64 -2.35 -23.87 5.15
N GLY A 65 -1.25 -24.20 4.45
CA GLY A 65 0.00 -24.65 5.06
C GLY A 65 0.73 -23.53 5.81
N SER A 66 1.78 -23.88 6.55
CA SER A 66 2.61 -22.92 7.28
C SER A 66 3.42 -22.02 6.32
N MET A 67 3.92 -20.86 6.78
CA MET A 67 4.83 -20.06 5.94
C MET A 67 6.17 -20.76 5.68
N ASP A 68 6.55 -21.74 6.49
CA ASP A 68 7.77 -22.54 6.27
C ASP A 68 7.59 -23.48 5.07
N ASP A 69 6.39 -24.07 4.93
CA ASP A 69 6.02 -24.94 3.81
C ASP A 69 5.60 -24.15 2.54
N TRP A 70 5.58 -22.82 2.61
CA TRP A 70 5.11 -21.98 1.49
C TRP A 70 6.06 -22.06 0.30
N ARG A 71 7.38 -22.01 0.53
CA ARG A 71 8.37 -22.00 -0.56
C ARG A 71 8.32 -23.30 -1.40
N PRO A 72 8.34 -24.51 -0.79
CA PRO A 72 8.18 -25.75 -1.56
C PRO A 72 6.86 -25.82 -2.33
N PHE A 73 5.74 -25.45 -1.69
CA PHE A 73 4.43 -25.42 -2.34
C PHE A 73 4.44 -24.48 -3.55
N LEU A 74 4.92 -23.25 -3.39
CA LEU A 74 4.97 -22.26 -4.45
C LEU A 74 5.80 -22.75 -5.63
N ARG A 75 6.97 -23.36 -5.39
CA ARG A 75 7.80 -23.93 -6.46
C ARG A 75 7.05 -24.97 -7.29
N GLY A 76 6.32 -25.87 -6.62
CA GLY A 76 5.45 -26.84 -7.28
C GLY A 76 4.43 -26.14 -8.18
N VAL A 77 3.71 -25.15 -7.64
CA VAL A 77 2.71 -24.38 -8.41
C VAL A 77 3.32 -23.67 -9.62
N LEU A 78 4.47 -23.01 -9.45
CA LEU A 78 5.13 -22.28 -10.53
C LEU A 78 5.51 -23.23 -11.68
N LYS A 79 6.02 -24.42 -11.35
CA LYS A 79 6.44 -25.43 -12.33
C LYS A 79 5.25 -26.14 -12.97
N ASP A 80 4.35 -26.71 -12.16
CA ASP A 80 3.25 -27.56 -12.61
C ASP A 80 2.23 -26.79 -13.46
N LYS A 81 2.05 -25.50 -13.19
CA LYS A 81 1.17 -24.62 -13.97
C LYS A 81 1.89 -23.83 -15.06
N GLY A 82 3.21 -23.97 -15.20
CA GLY A 82 4.01 -23.23 -16.16
C GLY A 82 3.86 -21.71 -16.02
N ILE A 83 3.85 -21.21 -14.78
CA ILE A 83 3.63 -19.78 -14.49
C ILE A 83 4.76 -18.94 -15.10
N ARG A 84 4.39 -17.87 -15.80
CA ARG A 84 5.34 -16.90 -16.39
C ARG A 84 5.29 -15.52 -15.75
N HIS A 85 4.18 -15.21 -15.08
CA HIS A 85 3.96 -13.92 -14.41
C HIS A 85 3.32 -14.12 -13.05
N VAL A 86 3.84 -13.45 -12.02
CA VAL A 86 3.26 -13.43 -10.67
C VAL A 86 2.83 -12.01 -10.34
N PHE A 87 1.55 -11.79 -10.02
CA PHE A 87 1.06 -10.49 -9.56
C PHE A 87 0.69 -10.52 -8.09
N MET A 88 1.07 -9.47 -7.37
CA MET A 88 0.85 -9.33 -5.94
C MET A 88 0.63 -7.87 -5.54
N TYR A 89 0.20 -7.61 -4.31
CA TYR A 89 0.02 -6.26 -3.78
C TYR A 89 0.95 -6.02 -2.58
N GLY A 90 1.86 -5.06 -2.73
CA GLY A 90 2.99 -4.85 -1.83
C GLY A 90 4.01 -6.01 -1.89
N ASP A 91 5.26 -5.72 -1.54
CA ASP A 91 6.39 -6.66 -1.58
C ASP A 91 6.91 -7.07 -0.19
N PHE A 92 6.27 -6.59 0.89
CA PHE A 92 6.82 -6.73 2.25
C PHE A 92 6.34 -7.96 3.01
N ILE A 93 5.19 -8.54 2.69
CA ILE A 93 4.67 -9.71 3.42
C ILE A 93 5.47 -10.97 3.04
N ILE A 94 5.56 -11.91 3.97
CA ILE A 94 6.31 -13.17 3.83
C ILE A 94 6.01 -13.90 2.51
N PRO A 95 4.74 -14.17 2.14
CA PRO A 95 4.47 -14.95 0.94
C PRO A 95 4.87 -14.22 -0.36
N HIS A 96 4.83 -12.88 -0.36
CA HIS A 96 5.21 -12.06 -1.51
C HIS A 96 6.74 -11.98 -1.65
N ARG A 97 7.47 -11.75 -0.55
CA ARG A 97 8.94 -11.78 -0.55
C ARG A 97 9.48 -13.09 -1.11
N ILE A 98 8.97 -14.22 -0.60
CA ILE A 98 9.35 -15.56 -1.06
C ILE A 98 9.01 -15.74 -2.54
N ALA A 99 7.87 -15.23 -3.00
CA ALA A 99 7.48 -15.36 -4.39
C ALA A 99 8.33 -14.53 -5.35
N ILE A 100 8.74 -13.33 -4.96
CA ILE A 100 9.68 -12.52 -5.74
C ILE A 100 11.02 -13.25 -5.88
N GLU A 101 11.56 -13.78 -4.78
CA GLU A 101 12.83 -14.53 -4.78
C GLU A 101 12.78 -15.77 -5.68
N GLU A 102 11.70 -16.56 -5.60
CA GLU A 102 11.55 -17.77 -6.41
C GLU A 102 11.26 -17.43 -7.89
N ALA A 103 10.50 -16.37 -8.15
CA ALA A 103 10.26 -15.90 -9.51
C ALA A 103 11.58 -15.48 -10.19
N GLN A 104 12.42 -14.72 -9.49
CA GLN A 104 13.74 -14.32 -9.99
C GLN A 104 14.63 -15.52 -10.33
N LYS A 105 14.70 -16.53 -9.45
CA LYS A 105 15.50 -17.76 -9.69
C LYS A 105 15.04 -18.54 -10.92
N LEU A 106 13.75 -18.48 -11.25
CA LEU A 106 13.14 -19.23 -12.35
C LEU A 106 12.96 -18.40 -13.63
N GLY A 107 13.40 -17.13 -13.64
CA GLY A 107 13.20 -16.23 -14.78
C GLY A 107 11.72 -15.86 -15.02
N ILE A 108 10.90 -15.93 -13.99
CA ILE A 108 9.48 -15.57 -13.99
C ILE A 108 9.36 -14.09 -13.62
N GLU A 109 8.47 -13.35 -14.28
CA GLU A 109 8.30 -11.93 -13.98
C GLU A 109 7.37 -11.72 -12.77
N ALA A 110 7.91 -11.14 -11.70
CA ALA A 110 7.12 -10.72 -10.56
C ALA A 110 6.71 -9.24 -10.71
N TRP A 111 5.42 -8.98 -10.57
CA TRP A 111 4.80 -7.67 -10.71
C TRP A 111 4.08 -7.28 -9.42
N VAL A 112 4.42 -6.13 -8.87
CA VAL A 112 3.94 -5.67 -7.58
C VAL A 112 3.07 -4.44 -7.78
N PHE A 113 1.80 -4.56 -7.41
CA PHE A 113 0.89 -3.42 -7.31
C PHE A 113 1.09 -2.69 -5.99
N GLU A 114 0.97 -1.37 -6.02
CA GLU A 114 0.79 -0.56 -4.81
C GLU A 114 -0.26 0.54 -5.07
N LEU A 115 -0.78 1.13 -3.99
CA LEU A 115 -1.63 2.31 -4.11
C LEU A 115 -0.82 3.46 -4.71
N GLY A 116 -1.39 4.14 -5.71
CA GLY A 116 -0.69 5.20 -6.42
C GLY A 116 -0.37 6.41 -5.55
N TYR A 117 0.61 7.20 -6.02
CA TYR A 117 1.00 8.49 -5.44
C TYR A 117 -0.16 9.49 -5.48
N LEU A 118 -0.96 9.48 -6.54
CA LEU A 118 -2.17 10.28 -6.69
C LEU A 118 -3.41 9.41 -6.39
N ARG A 119 -4.13 9.73 -5.32
CA ARG A 119 -5.28 8.94 -4.86
C ARG A 119 -6.59 9.70 -5.08
N PRO A 120 -7.72 8.98 -5.24
CA PRO A 120 -7.91 7.53 -5.04
C PRO A 120 -7.88 6.70 -6.34
N ASN A 121 -7.64 7.32 -7.49
CA ASN A 121 -7.91 6.71 -8.80
C ASN A 121 -6.71 6.00 -9.44
N TYR A 122 -5.50 6.15 -8.89
CA TYR A 122 -4.31 5.56 -9.45
C TYR A 122 -3.75 4.44 -8.56
N VAL A 123 -3.15 3.46 -9.22
CA VAL A 123 -2.33 2.39 -8.67
C VAL A 123 -1.01 2.40 -9.41
N THR A 124 0.06 1.98 -8.74
CA THR A 124 1.35 1.72 -9.39
C THR A 124 1.48 0.23 -9.66
N LEU A 125 2.25 -0.12 -10.70
CA LEU A 125 2.63 -1.48 -11.03
C LEU A 125 4.11 -1.44 -11.39
N GLU A 126 4.93 -2.15 -10.63
CA GLU A 126 6.37 -2.19 -10.80
C GLU A 126 6.88 -3.62 -10.83
N LYS A 127 8.01 -3.84 -11.51
CA LYS A 127 8.67 -5.15 -11.53
C LYS A 127 9.42 -5.37 -10.21
N GLU A 128 9.12 -6.47 -9.54
CA GLU A 128 9.79 -7.05 -8.35
C GLU A 128 9.79 -6.23 -7.05
N ARG A 129 9.53 -4.92 -7.08
CA ARG A 129 9.77 -4.02 -5.95
C ARG A 129 8.94 -2.75 -6.04
N VAL A 130 8.58 -2.18 -4.89
CA VAL A 130 7.79 -0.93 -4.75
C VAL A 130 8.28 -0.06 -3.58
N ASN A 131 7.72 1.14 -3.44
CA ASN A 131 7.97 2.05 -2.32
C ASN A 131 9.46 2.42 -2.16
N SER A 132 10.07 2.19 -0.99
CA SER A 132 11.48 2.49 -0.75
C SER A 132 12.44 1.72 -1.65
N ARG A 133 11.97 0.62 -2.25
CA ARG A 133 12.72 -0.21 -3.21
C ARG A 133 12.28 0.04 -4.65
N SER A 134 11.45 1.04 -4.92
CA SER A 134 10.91 1.33 -6.25
C SER A 134 12.00 1.45 -7.31
N ASN A 135 11.71 0.97 -8.52
CA ASN A 135 12.59 1.15 -9.69
C ASN A 135 12.61 2.62 -10.15
N LEU A 136 11.68 3.44 -9.65
CA LEU A 136 11.67 4.88 -9.84
C LEU A 136 12.71 5.58 -8.97
N ASN A 137 13.34 4.95 -7.98
CA ASN A 137 14.39 5.59 -7.19
C ASN A 137 15.68 5.79 -8.01
N GLN A 138 15.65 6.80 -8.89
CA GLN A 138 16.69 7.15 -9.84
C GLN A 138 17.46 8.39 -9.36
N PRO A 139 18.71 8.59 -9.81
CA PRO A 139 19.47 9.80 -9.48
C PRO A 139 18.76 11.08 -9.95
N VAL A 140 19.02 12.20 -9.27
CA VAL A 140 18.43 13.52 -9.61
C VAL A 140 18.63 13.89 -11.08
N ASN A 141 19.78 13.53 -11.67
CA ASN A 141 20.08 13.82 -13.07
C ASN A 141 19.13 13.12 -14.05
N PHE A 142 18.66 11.91 -13.73
CA PHE A 142 17.64 11.23 -14.53
C PHE A 142 16.35 12.06 -14.58
N TYR A 143 15.92 12.57 -13.43
CA TYR A 143 14.70 13.38 -13.37
C TYR A 143 14.83 14.74 -14.04
N ARG A 144 16.00 15.37 -13.95
CA ARG A 144 16.29 16.64 -14.63
C ARG A 144 16.36 16.50 -16.16
N SER A 145 16.66 15.31 -16.68
CA SER A 145 16.69 15.05 -18.12
C SER A 145 15.33 14.71 -18.71
N LEU A 146 14.31 14.43 -17.89
CA LEU A 146 12.95 14.20 -18.37
C LEU A 146 12.35 15.50 -18.93
N PRO A 147 11.49 15.41 -19.97
CA PRO A 147 10.76 16.58 -20.46
C PRO A 147 9.93 17.23 -19.35
N ALA A 148 9.89 18.56 -19.33
CA ALA A 148 9.06 19.29 -18.39
C ALA A 148 7.59 18.93 -18.59
N VAL A 149 6.92 18.51 -17.51
CA VAL A 149 5.48 18.22 -17.50
C VAL A 149 4.78 19.34 -16.72
N ASN A 150 4.05 20.19 -17.43
CA ASN A 150 3.37 21.35 -16.83
C ASN A 150 1.92 21.07 -16.43
N ALA A 151 1.43 19.84 -16.63
CA ALA A 151 0.05 19.46 -16.34
C ALA A 151 0.00 18.23 -15.44
N LEU A 152 -0.68 18.36 -14.31
CA LEU A 152 -1.11 17.20 -13.53
C LEU A 152 -2.23 16.47 -14.30
N PRO A 153 -2.42 15.15 -14.08
CA PRO A 153 -3.51 14.42 -14.68
C PRO A 153 -4.86 15.05 -14.32
N SER A 154 -5.66 15.43 -15.31
CA SER A 154 -6.92 16.20 -15.13
C SER A 154 -8.02 15.46 -14.36
N ASN A 155 -7.90 14.13 -14.22
CA ASN A 155 -8.92 13.27 -13.60
C ASN A 155 -8.60 12.86 -12.15
N VAL A 156 -7.69 13.59 -11.48
CA VAL A 156 -7.40 13.36 -10.06
C VAL A 156 -8.55 13.93 -9.24
N VAL A 157 -9.36 13.04 -8.67
CA VAL A 157 -10.39 13.41 -7.70
C VAL A 157 -9.74 13.41 -6.32
N LEU A 158 -9.55 14.57 -5.68
CA LEU A 158 -8.91 14.62 -4.36
C LEU A 158 -9.83 14.18 -3.22
N ASP A 159 -11.15 14.24 -3.41
CA ASP A 159 -12.14 13.76 -2.45
C ASP A 159 -12.67 12.36 -2.85
N PRO A 160 -12.30 11.29 -2.14
CA PRO A 160 -12.81 9.95 -2.42
C PRO A 160 -14.32 9.78 -2.15
N GLY A 161 -15.02 10.80 -1.66
CA GLY A 161 -16.44 10.78 -1.39
C GLY A 161 -16.82 9.86 -0.22
N LEU A 162 -18.10 9.45 -0.18
CA LEU A 162 -18.68 8.68 0.93
C LEU A 162 -17.84 7.43 1.27
N ARG A 163 -17.64 7.21 2.58
CA ARG A 163 -16.85 6.11 3.16
C ARG A 163 -17.46 4.71 2.97
N TRP A 164 -18.36 4.51 2.01
CA TRP A 164 -18.93 3.21 1.67
C TRP A 164 -17.86 2.15 1.43
N ARG A 165 -16.72 2.55 0.84
CA ARG A 165 -15.54 1.68 0.69
C ARG A 165 -15.02 1.12 2.03
N LYS A 166 -15.13 1.85 3.14
CA LYS A 166 -14.77 1.32 4.47
C LYS A 166 -15.74 0.24 4.91
N ILE A 167 -17.04 0.48 4.73
CA ILE A 167 -18.11 -0.47 5.08
C ILE A 167 -17.94 -1.78 4.30
N TRP A 168 -17.70 -1.70 2.99
CA TRP A 168 -17.43 -2.89 2.17
C TRP A 168 -16.20 -3.68 2.60
N LYS A 169 -15.18 -3.01 3.14
CA LYS A 169 -13.96 -3.67 3.60
C LYS A 169 -14.10 -4.27 4.99
N SER A 170 -15.08 -3.83 5.79
CA SER A 170 -15.28 -4.27 7.17
C SER A 170 -15.37 -5.79 7.34
N PRO A 171 -16.16 -6.54 6.54
CA PRO A 171 -16.27 -7.99 6.73
C PRO A 171 -14.94 -8.71 6.51
N THR A 172 -14.16 -8.27 5.51
CA THR A 172 -12.82 -8.83 5.26
C THR A 172 -11.87 -8.49 6.41
N PHE A 173 -11.87 -7.22 6.82
CA PHE A 173 -11.01 -6.73 7.90
C PHE A 173 -11.29 -7.43 9.24
N ILE A 174 -12.57 -7.63 9.56
CA ILE A 174 -13.02 -8.38 10.74
C ILE A 174 -12.55 -9.82 10.64
N GLN A 175 -12.76 -10.51 9.50
CA GLN A 175 -12.31 -11.90 9.37
C GLN A 175 -10.79 -12.02 9.50
N HIS A 176 -10.01 -11.13 8.87
CA HIS A 176 -8.55 -11.10 9.07
C HIS A 176 -8.19 -10.87 10.53
N ALA A 177 -8.94 -10.02 11.25
CA ALA A 177 -8.71 -9.72 12.66
C ALA A 177 -8.84 -10.92 13.60
N PHE A 178 -9.71 -11.88 13.24
CA PHE A 178 -9.95 -13.10 14.00
C PHE A 178 -9.25 -14.34 13.42
N THR A 179 -8.47 -14.20 12.34
CA THR A 179 -7.79 -15.33 11.71
C THR A 179 -6.29 -15.27 11.95
N ARG A 180 -5.78 -16.22 12.73
CA ARG A 180 -4.36 -16.30 13.06
C ARG A 180 -3.61 -17.06 11.96
N TYR A 181 -3.12 -16.33 10.96
CA TYR A 181 -2.30 -16.87 9.88
C TYR A 181 -1.12 -15.93 9.60
N PRO A 182 0.07 -16.17 10.19
CA PRO A 182 1.20 -15.21 10.24
C PRO A 182 1.84 -15.03 8.86
N ILE A 183 1.32 -14.09 8.09
CA ILE A 183 1.86 -13.69 6.78
C ILE A 183 2.85 -12.53 6.89
N ILE A 184 2.94 -11.90 8.06
CA ILE A 184 3.80 -10.78 8.33
C ILE A 184 4.45 -10.92 9.71
N GLU A 185 5.67 -10.41 9.83
CA GLU A 185 6.37 -10.25 11.09
C GLU A 185 5.82 -9.02 11.84
N GLY A 186 5.43 -9.19 13.10
CA GLY A 186 4.91 -8.11 13.95
C GLY A 186 3.43 -7.74 13.72
N GLU A 187 2.96 -6.74 14.45
CA GLU A 187 1.58 -6.23 14.30
C GLU A 187 1.46 -5.34 13.06
N HIS A 188 0.53 -5.66 12.16
CA HIS A 188 0.33 -4.87 10.95
C HIS A 188 -1.11 -4.88 10.44
N LYS A 189 -1.52 -3.80 9.76
CA LYS A 189 -2.90 -3.60 9.27
C LYS A 189 -3.41 -4.65 8.28
N LEU A 190 -2.51 -5.34 7.57
CA LEU A 190 -2.89 -6.43 6.64
C LEU A 190 -3.19 -7.73 7.37
N GLN A 191 -2.70 -7.87 8.60
CA GLN A 191 -3.02 -8.95 9.51
C GLN A 191 -3.42 -8.34 10.86
N PRO A 192 -4.57 -7.64 10.91
CA PRO A 192 -4.99 -6.94 12.11
C PRO A 192 -5.17 -7.92 13.27
N SER A 193 -4.99 -7.46 14.50
CA SER A 193 -5.46 -8.16 15.70
C SER A 193 -6.85 -7.64 16.09
N PRO A 194 -7.63 -8.33 16.95
CA PRO A 194 -8.93 -7.82 17.40
C PRO A 194 -8.86 -6.41 18.01
N ARG A 195 -7.73 -6.05 18.61
CA ARG A 195 -7.43 -4.68 19.10
C ARG A 195 -7.58 -3.61 18.01
N PHE A 196 -7.27 -3.93 16.75
CA PHE A 196 -7.37 -2.97 15.65
C PHE A 196 -8.81 -2.53 15.40
N LEU A 197 -9.81 -3.34 15.74
CA LEU A 197 -11.23 -2.95 15.67
C LEU A 197 -11.53 -1.83 16.67
N TRP A 198 -11.01 -1.95 17.90
CA TRP A 198 -11.09 -0.88 18.90
C TRP A 198 -10.36 0.38 18.44
N CYS A 199 -9.16 0.24 17.87
CA CYS A 199 -8.42 1.37 17.30
C CYS A 199 -9.22 2.12 16.23
N GLN A 200 -9.97 1.41 15.38
CA GLN A 200 -10.80 2.03 14.33
C GLN A 200 -11.98 2.82 14.91
N LEU A 201 -12.60 2.32 15.99
CA LEU A 201 -13.64 3.03 16.72
C LEU A 201 -13.06 4.28 17.42
N ARG A 202 -11.97 4.10 18.17
CA ARG A 202 -11.24 5.18 18.86
C ARG A 202 -10.82 6.28 17.90
N GLY A 203 -10.27 5.92 16.73
CA GLY A 203 -9.84 6.86 15.70
C GLY A 203 -11.01 7.61 15.05
N SER A 204 -12.18 6.98 14.94
CA SER A 204 -13.39 7.63 14.42
C SER A 204 -13.97 8.64 15.41
N TRP A 205 -13.97 8.31 16.70
CA TRP A 205 -14.34 9.25 17.75
C TRP A 205 -13.36 10.43 17.85
N ARG A 206 -12.05 10.15 17.93
CA ARG A 206 -10.99 11.19 17.96
C ARG A 206 -10.99 12.07 16.73
N TYR A 207 -11.37 11.57 15.56
CA TYR A 207 -11.54 12.41 14.37
C TYR A 207 -12.52 13.56 14.61
N TRP A 208 -13.67 13.26 15.22
CA TRP A 208 -14.65 14.29 15.56
C TRP A 208 -14.14 15.19 16.66
N LEU A 209 -13.61 14.63 17.76
CA LEU A 209 -13.03 15.40 18.86
C LEU A 209 -11.99 16.43 18.37
N TYR A 210 -10.99 15.99 17.62
CA TYR A 210 -9.91 16.85 17.12
C TYR A 210 -10.39 17.84 16.07
N ARG A 211 -11.43 17.52 15.29
CA ARG A 211 -12.00 18.48 14.34
C ARG A 211 -12.56 19.71 15.06
N TRP A 212 -13.05 19.53 16.29
CA TRP A 212 -13.60 20.61 17.11
C TRP A 212 -12.49 21.31 17.90
N GLN A 213 -11.63 20.55 18.59
CA GLN A 213 -10.55 21.11 19.42
C GLN A 213 -9.49 21.85 18.62
N GLU A 214 -9.08 21.32 17.47
CA GLU A 214 -7.99 21.91 16.67
C GLU A 214 -8.45 23.08 15.80
N LYS A 215 -9.74 23.46 15.82
CA LYS A 215 -10.27 24.51 14.94
C LYS A 215 -9.56 25.85 15.16
N VAL A 216 -9.42 26.26 16.43
CA VAL A 216 -8.77 27.53 16.82
C VAL A 216 -7.28 27.50 16.49
N VAL A 217 -6.58 26.40 16.79
CA VAL A 217 -5.15 26.25 16.50
C VAL A 217 -4.89 26.31 15.00
N LYS A 218 -5.70 25.64 14.18
CA LYS A 218 -5.58 25.69 12.72
C LYS A 218 -5.82 27.09 12.18
N GLN A 219 -6.83 27.78 12.70
CA GLN A 219 -7.11 29.15 12.31
C GLN A 219 -5.92 30.07 12.64
N ARG A 220 -5.40 30.00 13.88
CA ARG A 220 -4.24 30.77 14.31
C ARG A 220 -2.99 30.49 13.48
N LEU A 221 -2.71 29.22 13.17
CA LEU A 221 -1.58 28.84 12.32
C LEU A 221 -1.71 29.44 10.91
N LEU A 222 -2.91 29.40 10.32
CA LEU A 222 -3.12 29.87 8.94
C LEU A 222 -3.22 31.40 8.80
N GLU A 223 -3.69 32.10 9.84
CA GLU A 223 -3.98 33.54 9.78
C GLU A 223 -2.90 34.42 10.43
N HIS A 224 -2.11 33.88 11.38
CA HIS A 224 -1.31 34.71 12.28
C HIS A 224 0.13 34.26 12.52
N LEU A 225 0.56 33.10 12.00
CA LEU A 225 1.88 32.57 12.28
C LEU A 225 2.62 32.17 11.01
N SER A 226 3.92 32.49 10.97
CA SER A 226 4.86 31.84 10.06
C SER A 226 5.25 30.50 10.67
N PHE A 227 5.02 29.41 9.95
CA PHE A 227 5.31 28.07 10.45
C PHE A 227 5.93 27.14 9.40
N PHE A 228 6.77 26.25 9.88
CA PHE A 228 7.27 25.09 9.16
C PHE A 228 6.36 23.90 9.45
N LEU A 229 5.97 23.16 8.41
CA LEU A 229 5.05 22.04 8.54
C LEU A 229 5.79 20.71 8.42
N THR A 230 5.70 19.90 9.47
CA THR A 230 6.19 18.51 9.47
C THR A 230 5.02 17.55 9.39
N VAL A 231 4.96 16.74 8.33
CA VAL A 231 3.89 15.77 8.11
C VAL A 231 4.30 14.41 8.65
N LEU A 232 3.59 13.93 9.67
CA LEU A 232 3.88 12.63 10.28
C LEU A 232 3.27 11.49 9.45
N GLN A 233 3.97 10.37 9.39
CA GLN A 233 3.49 9.11 8.79
C GLN A 233 2.97 8.15 9.87
N VAL A 234 2.39 7.02 9.45
CA VAL A 234 1.97 5.96 10.38
C VAL A 234 3.19 5.33 11.03
N SER A 235 3.18 5.17 12.36
CA SER A 235 4.32 4.57 13.10
C SER A 235 4.70 3.15 12.64
N SER A 236 3.73 2.35 12.20
CA SER A 236 3.91 1.00 11.65
C SER A 236 4.02 0.95 10.13
N ASP A 237 4.35 2.07 9.47
CA ASP A 237 4.54 2.07 8.02
C ASP A 237 5.86 1.37 7.64
N SER A 238 5.77 0.43 6.69
CA SER A 238 6.92 -0.23 6.07
C SER A 238 7.95 0.76 5.52
N GLN A 239 7.53 1.95 5.06
CA GLN A 239 8.46 2.96 4.54
C GLN A 239 9.37 3.53 5.62
N ILE A 240 8.87 3.68 6.86
CA ILE A 240 9.71 4.10 7.99
C ILE A 240 10.60 2.95 8.43
N GLN A 241 10.01 1.75 8.61
CA GLN A 241 10.72 0.58 9.14
C GLN A 241 11.84 0.07 8.23
N MET A 242 11.67 0.15 6.90
CA MET A 242 12.61 -0.43 5.93
C MET A 242 13.28 0.61 5.02
N GLY A 243 12.74 1.81 4.94
CA GLY A 243 13.12 2.81 3.92
C GLY A 243 13.62 4.13 4.48
N SER A 244 13.75 4.26 5.80
CA SER A 244 14.19 5.48 6.46
C SER A 244 15.38 5.20 7.38
N PRO A 245 16.24 6.21 7.65
CA PRO A 245 17.31 6.08 8.63
C PRO A 245 16.79 6.05 10.08
N TYR A 246 15.51 6.40 10.28
CA TYR A 246 14.90 6.53 11.59
C TYR A 246 14.41 5.18 12.12
N ARG A 247 14.60 4.96 13.42
CA ARG A 247 14.07 3.77 14.11
C ARG A 247 12.55 3.79 14.24
N GLY A 248 11.96 4.97 14.17
CA GLY A 248 10.52 5.18 14.24
C GLY A 248 10.15 6.66 14.21
N MET A 249 8.86 6.95 14.34
CA MET A 249 8.35 8.32 14.25
C MET A 249 8.84 9.23 15.39
N HIS A 250 9.15 8.67 16.57
CA HIS A 250 9.68 9.44 17.70
C HIS A 250 11.08 10.00 17.41
N ASP A 251 11.96 9.15 16.89
CA ASP A 251 13.33 9.49 16.47
C ASP A 251 13.31 10.60 15.40
N PHE A 252 12.42 10.48 14.41
CA PHE A 252 12.19 11.53 13.42
C PHE A 252 11.71 12.86 14.02
N ILE A 253 10.77 12.81 14.97
CA ILE A 253 10.26 14.02 15.64
C ILE A 253 11.36 14.70 16.44
N GLU A 254 12.17 13.93 17.17
CA GLU A 254 13.29 14.45 17.97
C GLU A 254 14.34 15.14 17.10
N ASP A 255 14.72 14.52 15.99
CA ASP A 255 15.67 15.09 15.02
C ASP A 255 15.14 16.41 14.43
N VAL A 256 13.87 16.44 14.02
CA VAL A 256 13.23 17.66 13.48
C VAL A 256 13.16 18.77 14.54
N ILE A 257 12.75 18.47 15.77
CA ILE A 257 12.69 19.47 16.86
C ILE A 257 14.08 20.02 17.15
N THR A 258 15.09 19.14 17.24
CA THR A 258 16.47 19.53 17.52
C THR A 258 17.02 20.43 16.41
N SER A 259 16.87 20.01 15.15
CA SER A 259 17.28 20.82 14.00
C SER A 259 16.55 22.16 13.95
N PHE A 260 15.25 22.18 14.24
CA PHE A 260 14.46 23.42 14.25
C PHE A 260 14.94 24.37 15.35
N ALA A 261 15.13 23.87 16.57
CA ALA A 261 15.59 24.68 17.70
C ALA A 261 16.98 25.31 17.45
N CYS A 262 17.87 24.62 16.73
CA CYS A 262 19.20 25.13 16.43
C CYS A 262 19.25 26.20 15.32
N HIS A 263 18.27 26.22 14.40
CA HIS A 263 18.38 27.00 13.16
C HIS A 263 17.23 27.97 12.90
N ALA A 264 16.07 27.77 13.53
CA ALA A 264 14.90 28.59 13.28
C ALA A 264 15.00 29.96 13.97
N HIS A 265 14.37 30.98 13.39
CA HIS A 265 14.26 32.27 14.06
C HIS A 265 13.27 32.18 15.23
N ALA A 266 13.44 33.03 16.24
CA ALA A 266 12.58 33.01 17.44
C ALA A 266 11.08 33.28 17.14
N SER A 267 10.77 33.87 15.99
CA SER A 267 9.40 34.11 15.52
C SER A 267 8.81 32.95 14.71
N ASP A 268 9.62 31.97 14.33
CA ASP A 268 9.18 30.83 13.54
C ASP A 268 8.51 29.78 14.42
N HIS A 269 7.51 29.11 13.87
CA HIS A 269 6.78 28.06 14.58
C HIS A 269 6.96 26.73 13.87
N LEU A 270 7.00 25.64 14.62
CA LEU A 270 7.01 24.29 14.06
C LEU A 270 5.64 23.62 14.29
N ALA A 271 5.00 23.21 13.21
CA ALA A 271 3.68 22.57 13.24
C ALA A 271 3.77 21.11 12.83
N PHE A 272 3.31 20.21 13.69
CA PHE A 272 3.22 18.78 13.38
C PHE A 272 1.83 18.39 12.89
N LYS A 273 1.75 17.86 11.68
CA LYS A 273 0.52 17.31 11.11
C LYS A 273 0.47 15.80 11.34
N HIS A 274 -0.28 15.38 12.36
CA HIS A 274 -0.53 13.95 12.62
C HIS A 274 -1.20 13.24 11.45
N HIS A 275 -0.77 12.00 11.20
CA HIS A 275 -1.42 11.12 10.25
C HIS A 275 -2.85 10.75 10.74
N PRO A 276 -3.90 10.84 9.88
CA PRO A 276 -5.28 10.59 10.32
C PRO A 276 -5.56 9.22 10.91
N ARG A 277 -4.75 8.21 10.56
CA ARG A 277 -4.88 6.83 11.03
C ARG A 277 -4.42 6.72 12.49
N ASP A 278 -3.33 7.37 12.84
CA ASP A 278 -2.64 7.20 14.13
C ASP A 278 -3.48 7.65 15.32
N ARG A 279 -4.47 8.50 15.08
CA ARG A 279 -5.51 8.86 16.06
C ARG A 279 -6.08 7.65 16.79
N GLY A 280 -6.26 6.54 16.09
CA GLY A 280 -6.82 5.31 16.66
C GLY A 280 -5.79 4.38 17.28
N TYR A 281 -4.53 4.50 16.91
CA TYR A 281 -3.48 3.49 17.16
C TYR A 281 -2.47 3.94 18.21
N ASN A 282 -2.17 5.24 18.24
CA ASN A 282 -1.28 5.85 19.21
C ASN A 282 -2.10 6.61 20.27
N ASN A 283 -1.50 6.89 21.43
CA ASN A 283 -2.19 7.62 22.49
C ASN A 283 -2.24 9.10 22.21
#